data_AF-A0A816HFP1-F1
#
_entry.id   AF-A0A816HFP1-F1
#
_cell.length_a   1.000
_cell.length_b   1.000
_cell.length_c   1.000
_cell.angle_alpha   90.00
_cell.angle_beta   90.00
_cell.angle_gamma   90.00
#
_symmetry.space_group_name_H-M   'P 1'
#
loop_
_entity.id
_entity.type
_entity.pdbx_description
1 polymer ?
#
loop_
_entity_poly.entity_id
_entity_poly.type
_entity_poly.pdbx_seq_one_letter_code
_entity_poly.pdbx_strand_id
1 'polypeptide(L)'
;MASVAAWLPFARAAAIGWVPLAKNPLPPPPFRTPTHGVSPSSPSTSTTSVTATTVGERRCDEKIIINVSGRRFECWRSTLEKYPDSLLGSNEKEFFYDEDTREYFFDRDPDVFRVILNFYRTGKLHYPKHECIAAYDEELAFFGILPDIIGDCCYEDYRDRKRENTERLIDDRLHEDEDKIQPKPQSIRETMWRAFENPQVSTMASVFYYVTGFFIAVSVIANVL
;
A
#
# COMPACT_ATOMS: atom_id res chain seq x y z
N MET A 1 50.08 10.02 -36.48
CA MET A 1 50.05 10.72 -35.18
C MET A 1 48.57 10.84 -34.81
N ALA A 2 47.95 9.81 -34.21
CA ALA A 2 47.86 9.59 -32.75
C ALA A 2 47.22 10.83 -32.05
N SER A 3 46.12 10.76 -31.31
CA SER A 3 45.69 9.72 -30.38
C SER A 3 44.16 9.70 -30.21
N VAL A 4 43.63 8.49 -30.08
CA VAL A 4 42.31 8.19 -29.51
C VAL A 4 42.45 8.18 -27.99
N ALA A 5 41.59 8.90 -27.28
CA ALA A 5 41.43 8.84 -25.82
C ALA A 5 39.93 9.05 -25.52
N ALA A 6 39.27 8.31 -24.63
CA ALA A 6 39.70 7.27 -23.72
C ALA A 6 38.55 6.28 -23.53
N TRP A 7 38.82 5.01 -23.78
CA TRP A 7 38.07 3.90 -23.23
C TRP A 7 38.66 3.58 -21.85
N LEU A 8 37.85 3.59 -20.80
CA LEU A 8 37.67 2.51 -19.81
C LEU A 8 36.99 3.04 -18.53
N PRO A 9 36.02 2.30 -17.98
CA PRO A 9 35.31 2.65 -16.76
C PRO A 9 36.15 2.33 -15.51
N PHE A 10 36.03 3.19 -14.51
CA PHE A 10 36.65 3.01 -13.20
C PHE A 10 36.05 1.82 -12.44
N ALA A 11 36.96 0.93 -12.04
CA ALA A 11 37.09 0.28 -10.73
C ALA A 11 35.87 -0.41 -10.07
N ARG A 12 35.96 -1.75 -10.11
CA ARG A 12 35.48 -2.73 -9.13
C ARG A 12 35.72 -2.30 -7.66
N ALA A 13 34.66 -2.36 -6.86
CA ALA A 13 34.61 -2.75 -5.44
C ALA A 13 33.11 -2.80 -5.03
N ALA A 14 32.53 -3.77 -4.31
CA ALA A 14 33.02 -4.97 -3.65
C ALA A 14 31.90 -6.02 -3.68
N ALA A 15 32.16 -7.18 -4.27
CA ALA A 15 31.39 -8.39 -4.02
C ALA A 15 32.01 -9.05 -2.78
N ILE A 16 31.48 -8.77 -1.60
CA ILE A 16 31.77 -9.58 -0.42
C ILE A 16 30.96 -10.86 -0.62
N GLY A 17 31.63 -11.86 -1.19
CA GLY A 17 31.10 -13.20 -1.34
C GLY A 17 30.76 -13.79 0.03
N TRP A 18 29.56 -14.32 0.14
CA TRP A 18 29.18 -15.21 1.22
C TRP A 18 29.99 -16.50 1.04
N VAL A 19 31.09 -16.62 1.77
CA VAL A 19 31.82 -17.88 1.89
C VAL A 19 31.01 -18.81 2.79
N PRO A 20 30.64 -20.02 2.37
CA PRO A 20 29.97 -20.97 3.25
C PRO A 20 30.92 -21.41 4.36
N LEU A 21 30.61 -21.04 5.61
CA LEU A 21 31.41 -21.29 6.81
C LEU A 21 31.28 -22.72 7.37
N ALA A 22 30.72 -23.69 6.62
CA ALA A 22 30.58 -25.06 7.10
C ALA A 22 30.94 -26.08 6.01
N LYS A 23 32.08 -26.77 6.21
CA LYS A 23 32.49 -27.93 5.40
C LYS A 23 32.06 -29.26 6.03
N ASN A 24 31.35 -29.22 7.15
CA ASN A 24 30.93 -30.43 7.88
C ASN A 24 29.49 -30.78 7.54
N PRO A 25 29.18 -32.03 7.18
CA PRO A 25 27.80 -32.47 7.02
C PRO A 25 27.05 -32.36 8.35
N LEU A 26 25.79 -31.94 8.28
CA LEU A 26 24.89 -31.85 9.44
C LEU A 26 24.75 -33.23 10.11
N PRO A 27 24.68 -33.30 11.45
CA PRO A 27 24.39 -34.56 12.13
C PRO A 27 22.99 -35.06 11.73
N PRO A 28 22.80 -36.39 11.62
CA PRO A 28 21.50 -36.94 11.26
C PRO A 28 20.45 -36.63 12.35
N PRO A 29 19.19 -36.34 11.97
CA PRO A 29 18.10 -36.14 12.92
C PRO A 29 17.85 -37.43 13.71
N PRO A 30 17.47 -37.34 15.00
CA PRO A 30 17.24 -38.52 15.82
C PRO A 30 16.09 -39.36 15.25
N PHE A 31 16.39 -40.64 15.00
CA PHE A 31 15.40 -41.65 14.62
C PHE A 31 14.34 -41.77 15.72
N ARG A 32 13.08 -41.47 15.37
CA ARG A 32 11.93 -41.88 16.18
C ARG A 32 11.63 -43.34 15.86
N THR A 33 12.04 -44.24 16.75
CA THR A 33 11.53 -45.61 16.78
C THR A 33 10.06 -45.59 17.24
N PRO A 34 9.16 -46.30 16.54
CA PRO A 34 7.81 -46.52 17.05
C PRO A 34 7.87 -47.62 18.11
N THR A 35 7.85 -47.26 19.39
CA THR A 35 7.65 -48.23 20.47
C THR A 35 6.16 -48.53 20.61
N HIS A 36 5.80 -49.75 20.23
CA HIS A 36 4.53 -50.37 20.58
C HIS A 36 4.39 -50.48 22.11
N GLY A 37 3.26 -49.97 22.60
CA GLY A 37 2.45 -50.35 23.76
C GLY A 37 3.10 -50.99 24.99
N VAL A 38 3.00 -50.29 26.13
CA VAL A 38 2.81 -50.91 27.46
C VAL A 38 1.79 -50.08 28.26
N SER A 39 0.80 -50.79 28.80
CA SER A 39 -0.33 -50.33 29.63
C SER A 39 0.09 -49.84 31.04
N PRO A 40 -0.78 -49.14 31.79
CA PRO A 40 -0.40 -48.44 33.02
C PRO A 40 -0.62 -49.26 34.29
N SER A 41 0.28 -49.08 35.26
CA SER A 41 0.03 -49.34 36.69
C SER A 41 0.67 -48.23 37.53
N SER A 42 -0.15 -47.53 38.32
CA SER A 42 0.21 -46.52 39.33
C SER A 42 0.68 -47.17 40.65
N PRO A 43 0.94 -46.41 41.75
CA PRO A 43 1.79 -45.22 41.92
C PRO A 43 2.78 -45.38 43.12
N SER A 44 3.83 -44.56 43.21
CA SER A 44 4.48 -44.25 44.50
C SER A 44 5.21 -42.90 44.53
N THR A 45 4.96 -42.20 45.61
CA THR A 45 5.43 -40.91 46.14
C THR A 45 6.95 -40.72 46.20
N SER A 46 7.49 -39.56 45.80
CA SER A 46 8.24 -38.63 46.67
C SER A 46 8.88 -37.45 45.92
N THR A 47 8.76 -36.30 46.58
CA THR A 47 9.38 -34.97 46.49
C THR A 47 10.76 -34.87 45.83
N THR A 48 10.90 -34.01 44.80
CA THR A 48 12.04 -33.07 44.65
C THR A 48 11.65 -31.88 43.77
N SER A 49 11.88 -30.68 44.27
CA SER A 49 11.79 -29.39 43.58
C SER A 49 12.75 -29.32 42.39
N VAL A 50 12.22 -29.15 41.18
CA VAL A 50 12.99 -28.69 40.01
C VAL A 50 12.11 -27.71 39.24
N THR A 51 12.68 -26.53 39.00
CA THR A 51 12.29 -25.48 38.07
C THR A 51 11.41 -25.97 36.91
N ALA A 52 10.12 -25.63 36.96
CA ALA A 52 9.24 -25.73 35.81
C ALA A 52 9.57 -24.58 34.87
N THR A 53 10.53 -24.85 33.98
CA THR A 53 10.60 -24.27 32.65
C THR A 53 9.18 -24.15 32.09
N THR A 54 8.81 -22.93 31.69
CA THR A 54 7.60 -22.62 30.94
C THR A 54 7.53 -23.53 29.72
N VAL A 55 6.86 -24.67 29.88
CA VAL A 55 6.35 -25.48 28.79
C VAL A 55 5.47 -24.54 28.01
N GLY A 56 5.92 -24.12 26.82
CA GLY A 56 5.11 -23.33 25.91
C GLY A 56 3.76 -24.00 25.81
N GLU A 57 2.74 -23.32 26.34
CA GLU A 57 1.36 -23.74 26.18
C GLU A 57 1.19 -23.96 24.68
N ARG A 58 0.86 -25.21 24.30
CA ARG A 58 0.23 -25.43 23.02
C ARG A 58 -1.11 -24.71 23.12
N ARG A 59 -1.11 -23.40 22.85
CA ARG A 59 -2.32 -22.64 22.59
C ARG A 59 -2.98 -23.41 21.46
N CYS A 60 -4.11 -24.05 21.76
CA CYS A 60 -4.94 -24.63 20.73
C CYS A 60 -5.20 -23.51 19.74
N ASP A 61 -4.85 -23.72 18.47
CA ASP A 61 -5.09 -22.73 17.44
C ASP A 61 -6.60 -22.48 17.41
N GLU A 62 -6.99 -21.29 17.83
CA GLU A 62 -8.39 -20.91 18.03
C GLU A 62 -8.81 -20.02 16.87
N LYS A 63 -10.07 -20.16 16.47
CA LYS A 63 -10.65 -19.23 15.51
C LYS A 63 -11.05 -17.93 16.19
N ILE A 64 -10.77 -16.84 15.51
CA ILE A 64 -11.12 -15.48 15.95
C ILE A 64 -12.07 -14.85 14.93
N ILE A 65 -12.94 -13.99 15.42
CA ILE A 65 -13.92 -13.25 14.62
C ILE A 65 -13.44 -11.81 14.47
N ILE A 66 -13.38 -11.34 13.24
CA ILE A 66 -13.05 -9.96 12.88
C ILE A 66 -14.26 -9.38 12.15
N ASN A 67 -14.94 -8.45 12.79
CA ASN A 67 -16.07 -7.72 12.25
C ASN A 67 -15.58 -6.40 11.64
N VAL A 68 -15.74 -6.25 10.32
CA VAL A 68 -15.39 -5.04 9.58
C VAL A 68 -16.68 -4.39 9.08
N SER A 69 -17.08 -3.28 9.72
CA SER A 69 -18.29 -2.51 9.41
C SER A 69 -19.56 -3.36 9.28
N GLY A 70 -19.70 -4.38 10.12
CA GLY A 70 -20.83 -5.32 10.15
C GLY A 70 -20.59 -6.63 9.39
N ARG A 71 -19.56 -6.72 8.53
CA ARG A 71 -19.19 -7.96 7.83
C ARG A 71 -18.22 -8.77 8.67
N ARG A 72 -18.65 -9.96 9.08
CA ARG A 72 -17.84 -10.87 9.91
C ARG A 72 -16.95 -11.77 9.07
N PHE A 73 -15.67 -11.78 9.44
CA PHE A 73 -14.64 -12.66 8.91
C PHE A 73 -14.15 -13.58 10.01
N GLU A 74 -13.85 -14.82 9.65
CA GLU A 74 -13.32 -15.82 10.57
C GLU A 74 -11.96 -16.31 10.05
N CYS A 75 -10.99 -16.39 10.96
CA CYS A 75 -9.67 -16.96 10.67
C CYS A 75 -9.07 -17.60 11.92
N TRP A 76 -8.01 -18.40 11.71
CA TRP A 76 -7.23 -18.96 12.82
C TRP A 76 -6.30 -17.89 13.39
N ARG A 77 -6.12 -17.88 14.71
CA ARG A 77 -5.14 -17.02 15.38
C ARG A 77 -3.75 -17.17 14.76
N SER A 78 -3.32 -18.40 14.50
CA SER A 78 -2.05 -18.70 13.85
C SER A 78 -1.89 -18.07 12.46
N THR A 79 -2.99 -17.75 11.76
CA THR A 79 -2.95 -17.12 10.44
C THR A 79 -2.44 -15.68 10.54
N LEU A 80 -2.85 -14.96 11.59
CA LEU A 80 -2.43 -13.58 11.80
C LEU A 80 -1.01 -13.50 12.37
N GLU A 81 -0.65 -14.42 13.27
CA GLU A 81 0.66 -14.50 13.93
C GLU A 81 1.83 -14.69 12.95
N LYS A 82 1.57 -15.05 11.67
CA LYS A 82 2.59 -15.12 10.61
C LYS A 82 3.27 -13.76 10.32
N TYR A 83 2.58 -12.66 10.59
CA TYR A 83 3.04 -11.30 10.28
C TYR A 83 2.96 -10.41 11.53
N PRO A 84 3.82 -10.63 12.53
CA PRO A 84 3.72 -9.96 13.83
C PRO A 84 3.93 -8.45 13.78
N ASP A 85 4.53 -7.92 12.70
CA ASP A 85 4.77 -6.49 12.50
C ASP A 85 3.54 -5.73 11.96
N SER A 86 2.48 -6.45 11.62
CA SER A 86 1.21 -5.89 11.15
C SER A 86 0.23 -5.67 12.31
N LEU A 87 -0.80 -4.83 12.12
CA LEU A 87 -1.80 -4.53 13.15
C LEU A 87 -2.49 -5.81 13.67
N LEU A 88 -2.88 -6.69 12.75
CA LEU A 88 -3.61 -7.92 13.10
C LEU A 88 -2.69 -9.03 13.63
N GLY A 89 -1.40 -9.00 13.30
CA GLY A 89 -0.43 -9.97 13.85
C GLY A 89 0.15 -9.54 15.19
N SER A 90 0.12 -8.24 15.51
CA SER A 90 0.67 -7.68 16.74
C SER A 90 -0.35 -7.66 17.88
N ASN A 91 0.04 -7.08 19.02
CA ASN A 91 -0.86 -6.82 20.15
C ASN A 91 -1.74 -5.57 19.94
N GLU A 92 -1.62 -4.87 18.80
CA GLU A 92 -2.40 -3.67 18.52
C GLU A 92 -3.88 -4.00 18.24
N LYS A 93 -4.18 -5.16 17.66
CA LYS A 93 -5.58 -5.59 17.46
C LYS A 93 -6.37 -5.64 18.77
N GLU A 94 -5.73 -5.87 19.92
CA GLU A 94 -6.39 -5.97 21.23
C GLU A 94 -7.08 -4.66 21.63
N PHE A 95 -6.66 -3.51 21.08
CA PHE A 95 -7.39 -2.24 21.24
C PHE A 95 -8.77 -2.22 20.57
N PHE A 96 -9.00 -3.14 19.63
CA PHE A 96 -10.24 -3.27 18.86
C PHE A 96 -11.10 -4.45 19.30
N TYR A 97 -10.70 -5.17 20.36
CA TYR A 97 -11.44 -6.31 20.86
C TYR A 97 -12.63 -5.85 21.73
N ASP A 98 -13.81 -6.35 21.42
CA ASP A 98 -15.03 -6.13 22.19
C ASP A 98 -15.34 -7.38 23.03
N GLU A 99 -15.34 -7.24 24.36
CA GLU A 99 -15.55 -8.34 25.29
C GLU A 99 -17.00 -8.86 25.32
N ASP A 100 -17.98 -7.99 25.05
CA ASP A 100 -19.40 -8.33 25.09
C ASP A 100 -19.77 -9.20 23.89
N THR A 101 -19.24 -8.86 22.72
CA THR A 101 -19.50 -9.57 21.46
C THR A 101 -18.45 -10.64 21.15
N ARG A 102 -17.30 -10.62 21.84
CA ARG A 102 -16.16 -11.51 21.65
C ARG A 102 -15.60 -11.49 20.22
N GLU A 103 -15.57 -10.32 19.61
CA GLU A 103 -15.02 -10.11 18.27
C GLU A 103 -14.16 -8.85 18.21
N TYR A 104 -13.27 -8.78 17.21
CA TYR A 104 -12.54 -7.54 16.91
C TYR A 104 -13.37 -6.68 15.97
N PHE A 105 -13.62 -5.42 16.31
CA PHE A 105 -14.42 -4.52 15.50
C PHE A 105 -13.58 -3.44 14.82
N PHE A 106 -13.75 -3.29 13.51
CA PHE A 106 -13.10 -2.26 12.70
C PHE A 106 -14.15 -1.51 11.86
N ASP A 107 -14.21 -0.19 12.01
CA ASP A 107 -15.02 0.70 11.18
C ASP A 107 -14.26 1.06 9.89
N ARG A 108 -14.00 0.03 9.06
CA ARG A 108 -13.15 0.09 7.84
C ARG A 108 -13.84 -0.57 6.64
N ASP A 109 -13.18 -0.56 5.48
CA ASP A 109 -13.72 -1.15 4.26
C ASP A 109 -13.68 -2.70 4.27
N PRO A 110 -14.84 -3.38 4.23
CA PRO A 110 -14.88 -4.84 4.28
C PRO A 110 -14.52 -5.53 2.94
N ASP A 111 -14.58 -4.83 1.80
CA ASP A 111 -14.21 -5.37 0.49
C ASP A 111 -12.69 -5.41 0.33
N VAL A 112 -12.00 -4.36 0.79
CA VAL A 112 -10.53 -4.32 0.86
C VAL A 112 -10.01 -5.28 1.92
N PHE A 113 -10.66 -5.36 3.09
CA PHE A 113 -10.27 -6.30 4.15
C PHE A 113 -10.21 -7.75 3.70
N ARG A 114 -11.10 -8.17 2.79
CA ARG A 114 -11.07 -9.52 2.20
C ARG A 114 -9.73 -9.82 1.54
N VAL A 115 -9.13 -8.85 0.85
CA VAL A 115 -7.83 -8.97 0.20
C VAL A 115 -6.70 -9.05 1.24
N ILE A 116 -6.77 -8.18 2.26
CA ILE A 116 -5.85 -8.18 3.40
C ILE A 116 -5.84 -9.52 4.11
N LEU A 117 -7.00 -10.09 4.43
CA LEU A 117 -7.10 -11.39 5.09
C LEU A 117 -6.53 -12.53 4.22
N ASN A 118 -6.69 -12.44 2.90
CA ASN A 118 -6.11 -13.41 1.97
C ASN A 118 -4.57 -13.30 1.92
N PHE A 119 -4.00 -12.12 2.15
CA PHE A 119 -2.56 -11.98 2.34
C PHE A 119 -2.06 -12.79 3.55
N TYR A 120 -2.70 -12.71 4.72
CA TYR A 120 -2.31 -13.56 5.87
C TYR A 120 -2.43 -15.07 5.59
N ARG A 121 -3.42 -15.46 4.79
CA ARG A 121 -3.65 -16.87 4.42
C ARG A 121 -2.58 -17.39 3.47
N THR A 122 -2.28 -16.64 2.42
CA THR A 122 -1.48 -17.10 1.25
C THR A 122 -0.06 -16.57 1.23
N GLY A 123 0.21 -15.50 1.97
CA GLY A 123 1.44 -14.71 1.92
C GLY A 123 1.62 -13.87 0.66
N LYS A 124 0.58 -13.75 -0.18
CA LYS A 124 0.61 -12.96 -1.42
C LYS A 124 -0.39 -11.83 -1.34
N LEU A 125 0.08 -10.60 -1.50
CA LEU A 125 -0.77 -9.42 -1.56
C LEU A 125 -1.14 -9.12 -3.01
N HIS A 126 -2.44 -8.98 -3.28
CA HIS A 126 -2.98 -8.76 -4.62
C HIS A 126 -3.67 -7.41 -4.67
N TYR A 127 -3.49 -6.65 -5.76
CA TYR A 127 -4.17 -5.38 -5.95
C TYR A 127 -5.55 -5.58 -6.61
N PRO A 128 -6.67 -5.19 -5.97
CA PRO A 128 -8.00 -5.26 -6.56
C PRO A 128 -8.22 -4.13 -7.59
N LYS A 129 -8.26 -4.47 -8.89
CA LYS A 129 -8.34 -3.48 -9.99
C LYS A 129 -9.55 -2.53 -9.98
N HIS A 130 -10.64 -2.94 -9.33
CA HIS A 130 -11.87 -2.16 -9.22
C HIS A 130 -11.84 -1.14 -8.08
N GLU A 131 -10.83 -1.23 -7.20
CA GLU A 131 -10.70 -0.36 -6.04
C GLU A 131 -9.99 0.95 -6.40
N CYS A 132 -10.28 2.00 -5.64
CA CYS A 132 -9.48 3.22 -5.73
C CYS A 132 -8.08 2.96 -5.15
N ILE A 133 -7.03 3.35 -5.88
CA ILE A 133 -5.64 3.16 -5.44
C ILE A 133 -5.34 3.88 -4.11
N ALA A 134 -5.89 5.07 -3.92
CA ALA A 134 -5.71 5.83 -2.69
C ALA A 134 -6.39 5.16 -1.49
N ALA A 135 -7.65 4.73 -1.66
CA ALA A 135 -8.38 4.01 -0.61
C ALA A 135 -7.70 2.68 -0.25
N TYR A 136 -7.22 1.95 -1.25
CA TYR A 136 -6.47 0.71 -1.03
C TYR A 136 -5.17 0.96 -0.24
N ASP A 137 -4.39 1.98 -0.59
CA ASP A 137 -3.18 2.36 0.13
C ASP A 137 -3.48 2.80 1.58
N GLU A 138 -4.58 3.51 1.81
CA GLU A 138 -5.03 3.89 3.16
C GLU A 138 -5.35 2.66 4.03
N GLU A 139 -6.04 1.66 3.49
CA GLU A 139 -6.31 0.42 4.21
C GLU A 139 -5.02 -0.37 4.48
N LEU A 140 -4.14 -0.49 3.49
CA LEU A 140 -2.84 -1.14 3.70
C LEU A 140 -2.04 -0.47 4.81
N ALA A 141 -1.99 0.86 4.82
CA ALA A 141 -1.33 1.63 5.85
C ALA A 141 -1.98 1.41 7.23
N PHE A 142 -3.32 1.40 7.31
CA PHE A 142 -4.05 1.14 8.55
C PHE A 142 -3.72 -0.23 9.15
N PHE A 143 -3.70 -1.29 8.33
CA PHE A 143 -3.38 -2.64 8.80
C PHE A 143 -1.87 -2.92 8.96
N GLY A 144 -1.01 -1.92 8.71
CA GLY A 144 0.44 -2.05 8.85
C GLY A 144 1.07 -2.94 7.78
N ILE A 145 0.53 -2.95 6.56
CA ILE A 145 1.01 -3.75 5.44
C ILE A 145 1.68 -2.85 4.41
N LEU A 146 2.95 -3.11 4.11
CA LEU A 146 3.68 -2.32 3.13
C LEU A 146 3.20 -2.65 1.69
N PRO A 147 2.90 -1.65 0.85
CA PRO A 147 2.50 -1.92 -0.54
C PRO A 147 3.61 -2.58 -1.39
N ASP A 148 4.87 -2.51 -0.97
CA ASP A 148 6.01 -3.09 -1.69
C ASP A 148 5.99 -4.62 -1.76
N ILE A 149 5.17 -5.28 -0.92
CA ILE A 149 5.00 -6.74 -0.93
C ILE A 149 3.87 -7.22 -1.88
N ILE A 150 3.33 -6.33 -2.71
CA ILE A 150 2.39 -6.71 -3.77
C ILE A 150 3.07 -7.71 -4.72
N GLY A 151 2.40 -8.84 -4.99
CA GLY A 151 2.96 -9.89 -5.83
C GLY A 151 3.07 -9.48 -7.30
N ASP A 152 4.04 -10.05 -7.99
CA ASP A 152 4.38 -9.76 -9.41
C ASP A 152 3.16 -9.73 -10.34
N CYS A 153 2.19 -10.61 -10.10
CA CYS A 153 0.97 -10.70 -10.92
C CYS A 153 0.08 -9.46 -10.92
N CYS A 154 0.22 -8.56 -9.95
CA CYS A 154 -0.57 -7.33 -9.82
C CYS A 154 0.29 -6.08 -9.67
N TYR A 155 1.62 -6.23 -9.62
CA TYR A 155 2.56 -5.14 -9.34
C TYR A 155 2.50 -4.05 -10.41
N GLU A 156 2.50 -4.43 -11.69
CA GLU A 156 2.44 -3.48 -12.81
C GLU A 156 1.15 -2.67 -12.79
N ASP A 157 -0.01 -3.33 -12.63
CA ASP A 157 -1.32 -2.65 -12.53
C ASP A 157 -1.36 -1.66 -11.36
N TYR A 158 -0.84 -2.05 -10.19
CA TYR A 158 -0.76 -1.18 -9.02
C TYR A 158 0.15 0.04 -9.28
N ARG A 159 1.35 -0.20 -9.83
CA ARG A 159 2.33 0.86 -10.10
C ARG A 159 1.80 1.87 -11.11
N ASP A 160 1.15 1.40 -12.17
CA ASP A 160 0.59 2.26 -13.21
C ASP A 160 -0.54 3.12 -12.64
N ARG A 161 -1.46 2.53 -11.85
CA ARG A 161 -2.55 3.28 -11.21
C ARG A 161 -2.05 4.28 -10.17
N LYS A 162 -0.99 3.94 -9.44
CA LYS A 162 -0.34 4.85 -8.47
C LYS A 162 0.32 6.03 -9.15
N ARG A 163 1.00 5.79 -10.29
CA ARG A 163 1.57 6.84 -11.13
C ARG A 163 0.48 7.76 -11.66
N GLU A 164 -0.56 7.21 -12.27
CA GLU A 164 -1.68 7.99 -12.84
C GLU A 164 -2.36 8.86 -11.77
N ASN A 165 -2.63 8.30 -10.58
CA ASN A 165 -3.21 9.06 -9.49
C ASN A 165 -2.29 10.20 -9.03
N THR A 166 -0.99 9.96 -8.97
CA THR A 166 0.00 11.00 -8.60
C THR A 166 0.05 12.11 -9.64
N GLU A 167 0.01 11.77 -10.94
CA GLU A 167 0.00 12.75 -12.03
C GLU A 167 -1.25 13.64 -11.97
N ARG A 168 -2.43 13.06 -11.72
CA ARG A 168 -3.68 13.84 -11.54
C ARG A 168 -3.60 14.78 -10.34
N LEU A 169 -3.08 14.30 -9.21
CA LEU A 169 -2.91 15.12 -8.01
C LEU A 169 -1.91 16.28 -8.23
N ILE A 170 -0.90 16.09 -9.09
CA ILE A 170 0.02 17.16 -9.46
C ILE A 170 -0.68 18.18 -10.36
N ASP A 171 -1.42 17.73 -11.38
CA ASP A 171 -2.18 18.58 -12.29
C ASP A 171 -3.19 19.46 -11.53
N ASP A 172 -3.96 18.87 -10.62
CA ASP A 172 -4.90 19.58 -9.75
C ASP A 172 -4.19 20.66 -8.91
N ARG A 173 -3.03 20.33 -8.33
CA ARG A 173 -2.24 21.29 -7.54
C ARG A 173 -1.68 22.43 -8.39
N LEU A 174 -1.22 22.13 -9.61
CA LEU A 174 -0.71 23.15 -10.53
C LEU A 174 -1.81 24.12 -10.93
N HIS A 175 -3.02 23.62 -11.23
CA HIS A 175 -4.17 24.46 -11.54
C HIS A 175 -4.62 25.33 -10.36
N GLU A 176 -4.64 24.78 -9.13
CA GLU A 176 -4.91 25.59 -7.94
C GLU A 176 -3.87 26.69 -7.72
N ASP A 177 -2.59 26.40 -7.98
CA ASP A 177 -1.52 27.37 -7.82
C ASP A 177 -1.56 28.43 -8.94
N GLU A 178 -1.91 28.08 -10.17
CA GLU A 178 -2.18 29.04 -11.24
C GLU A 178 -3.32 30.01 -10.89
N ASP A 179 -4.37 29.53 -10.24
CA ASP A 179 -5.48 30.36 -9.75
C ASP A 179 -5.05 31.28 -8.59
N LYS A 180 -4.17 30.82 -7.70
CA LYS A 180 -3.65 31.62 -6.56
C LYS A 180 -2.57 32.62 -6.99
N ILE A 181 -1.73 32.26 -7.96
CA ILE A 181 -0.60 33.08 -8.44
C ILE A 181 -1.09 34.19 -9.37
N GLN A 182 -2.27 34.07 -10.00
CA GLN A 182 -2.85 35.18 -10.75
C GLN A 182 -3.15 36.35 -9.80
N PRO A 183 -2.36 37.46 -9.79
CA PRO A 183 -2.66 38.58 -8.90
C PRO A 183 -4.06 39.10 -9.21
N LYS A 184 -4.90 39.26 -8.18
CA LYS A 184 -6.19 39.93 -8.33
C LYS A 184 -5.93 41.30 -8.95
N PRO A 185 -6.51 41.64 -10.12
CA PRO A 185 -6.10 42.82 -10.86
C PRO A 185 -6.31 44.06 -9.98
N GLN A 186 -5.25 44.83 -9.78
CA GLN A 186 -5.30 45.99 -8.89
C GLN A 186 -5.73 47.26 -9.64
N SER A 187 -5.71 47.22 -10.98
CA SER A 187 -6.09 48.33 -11.85
C SER A 187 -7.06 47.91 -12.96
N ILE A 188 -7.90 48.86 -13.38
CA ILE A 188 -8.80 48.71 -14.54
C ILE A 188 -8.00 48.38 -15.81
N ARG A 189 -6.77 48.90 -15.94
CA ARG A 189 -5.90 48.63 -17.09
C ARG A 189 -5.47 47.17 -17.15
N GLU A 190 -5.09 46.58 -16.02
CA GLU A 190 -4.70 45.16 -15.94
C GLU A 190 -5.91 44.25 -16.16
N THR A 191 -7.08 44.67 -15.66
CA THR A 191 -8.34 43.96 -15.91
C THR A 191 -8.67 43.94 -17.41
N MET A 192 -8.55 45.08 -18.08
CA MET A 192 -8.75 45.17 -19.54
C MET A 192 -7.69 44.35 -20.29
N TRP A 193 -6.41 44.47 -19.93
CA TRP A 193 -5.32 43.71 -20.57
C TRP A 193 -5.58 42.20 -20.48
N ARG A 194 -5.91 41.68 -19.30
CA ARG A 194 -6.25 40.26 -19.10
C ARG A 194 -7.50 39.83 -19.86
N ALA A 195 -8.52 40.67 -19.90
CA ALA A 195 -9.73 40.39 -20.66
C ALA A 195 -9.43 40.23 -22.17
N PHE A 196 -8.48 40.99 -22.71
CA PHE A 196 -8.07 40.84 -24.10
C PHE A 196 -7.14 39.65 -24.35
N GLU A 197 -6.25 39.33 -23.39
CA GLU A 197 -5.29 38.24 -23.53
C GLU A 197 -5.95 36.86 -23.37
N ASN A 198 -6.89 36.73 -22.43
CA ASN A 198 -7.65 35.51 -22.18
C ASN A 198 -9.16 35.81 -22.20
N PRO A 199 -9.83 35.78 -23.36
CA PRO A 199 -11.25 36.11 -23.43
C PRO A 199 -12.12 35.14 -22.59
N GLN A 200 -11.67 33.89 -22.40
CA GLN A 200 -12.40 32.86 -21.65
C GLN A 200 -12.44 33.09 -20.13
N VAL A 201 -11.59 33.97 -19.56
CA VAL A 201 -11.60 34.21 -18.10
C VAL A 201 -12.72 35.16 -17.64
N SER A 202 -13.41 35.84 -18.55
CA SER A 202 -14.54 36.70 -18.21
C SER A 202 -15.64 36.60 -19.25
N THR A 203 -16.88 36.42 -18.80
CA THR A 203 -18.04 36.37 -19.71
C THR A 203 -18.15 37.62 -20.58
N MET A 204 -17.83 38.81 -20.04
CA MET A 204 -17.81 40.05 -20.82
C MET A 204 -16.71 40.02 -21.88
N ALA A 205 -15.52 39.52 -21.54
CA ALA A 205 -14.40 39.41 -22.47
C ALA A 205 -14.69 38.43 -23.62
N SER A 206 -15.28 37.26 -23.32
CA SER A 206 -15.76 36.31 -24.34
C SER A 206 -16.76 36.96 -25.30
N VAL A 207 -17.73 37.72 -24.79
CA VAL A 207 -18.72 38.41 -25.63
C VAL A 207 -18.02 39.42 -26.55
N PHE A 208 -17.12 40.26 -26.02
CA PHE A 208 -16.36 41.20 -26.84
C PHE A 208 -15.51 40.50 -27.90
N TYR A 209 -14.85 39.40 -27.55
CA TYR A 209 -14.03 38.60 -28.47
C TYR A 209 -14.84 38.06 -29.66
N TYR A 210 -16.01 37.45 -29.40
CA TYR A 210 -16.84 36.92 -30.48
C TYR A 210 -17.43 38.04 -31.37
N VAL A 211 -17.82 39.17 -30.77
CA VAL A 211 -18.35 40.31 -31.52
C VAL A 211 -17.28 40.96 -32.40
N THR A 212 -16.08 41.20 -31.88
CA THR A 212 -14.98 41.79 -32.67
C THR A 212 -14.51 40.83 -33.77
N GLY A 213 -14.38 39.54 -33.46
CA GLY A 213 -14.06 38.50 -34.44
C GLY A 213 -15.07 38.44 -35.59
N PHE A 214 -16.36 38.58 -35.29
CA PHE A 214 -17.42 38.62 -36.30
C PHE A 214 -17.24 39.82 -37.26
N PHE A 215 -17.03 41.02 -36.75
CA PHE A 215 -16.86 42.21 -37.60
C PHE A 215 -15.57 42.17 -38.43
N ILE A 216 -14.47 41.62 -37.89
CA ILE A 216 -13.24 41.39 -38.64
C ILE A 216 -13.48 40.41 -39.79
N ALA A 217 -14.21 39.31 -39.54
CA ALA A 217 -14.54 38.34 -40.59
C ALA A 217 -15.39 38.99 -41.70
N VAL A 218 -16.42 39.77 -41.32
CA VAL A 218 -17.28 40.49 -42.27
C VAL A 218 -16.48 41.51 -43.10
N SER A 219 -15.56 42.26 -42.49
CA SER A 219 -14.77 43.26 -43.20
C SER A 219 -13.79 42.64 -44.20
N VAL A 220 -13.17 41.51 -43.86
CA VAL A 220 -12.31 40.77 -44.77
C VAL A 220 -13.12 40.22 -45.95
N ILE A 221 -14.29 39.62 -45.69
CA ILE A 221 -15.16 39.09 -46.75
C ILE A 221 -15.62 40.21 -47.69
N ALA A 222 -16.05 41.35 -47.16
CA ALA A 222 -16.50 42.49 -47.95
C ALA A 222 -15.38 43.18 -48.75
N ASN A 223 -14.11 43.00 -48.34
CA ASN A 223 -12.95 43.52 -49.06
C ASN A 223 -12.41 42.54 -50.11
N VAL A 224 -12.75 41.25 -50.01
CA VAL A 224 -12.35 40.18 -50.94
C VAL A 224 -13.38 39.98 -52.05
N LEU A 225 -14.67 40.20 -51.77
CA LEU A 225 -15.77 40.20 -52.75
C LEU A 225 -15.86 41.54 -53.50
#